data_AF-A0AA38FDM2-F1
#
_entry.id   AF-A0AA38FDM2-F1
#
_cell.length_a   1.000
_cell.length_b   1.000
_cell.length_c   1.000
_cell.angle_alpha   90.00
_cell.angle_beta   90.00
_cell.angle_gamma   90.00
#
_symmetry.space_group_name_H-M   'P 1'
#
loop_
_entity.id
_entity.type
_entity.pdbx_description
1 polymer ?
#
loop_
_entity_poly.entity_id
_entity_poly.type
_entity_poly.pdbx_seq_one_letter_code
_entity_poly.pdbx_strand_id
1 'polypeptide(L)' 'YAQNGFVEKACELFDRMPQRNVVSWNAMIVGYAHNGFVQKALETFKQLHSQ' A
#
# COMPACT_ATOMS: atom_id res chain seq x y z
N TYR A 1 -9.05 -12.71 11.32
CA TYR A 1 -8.93 -11.63 12.32
C TYR A 1 -7.57 -10.92 12.34
N ALA A 2 -6.48 -11.46 11.77
CA ALA A 2 -5.14 -10.83 11.86
C ALA A 2 -4.75 -9.90 10.68
N GLN A 3 -5.41 -9.96 9.51
CA GLN A 3 -4.89 -9.30 8.30
C GLN A 3 -5.19 -7.79 8.21
N ASN A 4 -6.33 -7.31 8.75
CA ASN A 4 -6.71 -5.90 8.68
C ASN A 4 -5.76 -4.96 9.45
N GLY A 5 -5.25 -5.36 10.61
CA GLY A 5 -4.40 -4.49 11.45
C GLY A 5 -3.00 -4.25 10.89
N PHE A 6 -2.48 -5.15 10.05
CA PHE A 6 -1.17 -4.97 9.42
C PHE A 6 -1.22 -4.00 8.23
N VAL A 7 -2.32 -4.02 7.46
CA VAL A 7 -2.49 -3.08 6.35
C VAL A 7 -2.62 -1.65 6.88
N GLU A 8 -3.38 -1.44 7.95
CA GLU A 8 -3.56 -0.10 8.52
C GLU A 8 -2.22 0.50 8.98
N LYS A 9 -1.40 -0.27 9.71
CA LYS A 9 -0.05 0.14 10.09
C LYS A 9 0.88 0.35 8.90
N ALA A 10 0.78 -0.49 7.87
CA ALA A 10 1.56 -0.31 6.66
C ALA A 10 1.16 0.99 5.93
N CYS A 11 -0.13 1.34 5.88
CA CYS A 11 -0.61 2.61 5.35
C CYS A 11 -0.01 3.78 6.13
N GLU A 12 -0.10 3.76 7.46
CA GLU A 12 0.43 4.85 8.28
C GLU A 12 1.94 5.05 8.10
N LEU A 13 2.70 3.96 8.03
CA LEU A 13 4.14 4.00 7.73
C LEU A 13 4.40 4.53 6.33
N PHE A 14 3.60 4.11 5.36
CA PHE A 14 3.71 4.55 3.98
C PHE A 14 3.40 6.03 3.81
N ASP A 15 2.37 6.53 4.49
CA ASP A 15 2.01 7.94 4.49
C ASP A 15 3.12 8.81 5.11
N ARG A 16 3.75 8.32 6.18
CA ARG A 16 4.83 9.03 6.87
C ARG A 16 6.20 8.94 6.17
N MET A 17 6.35 8.11 5.14
CA MET A 17 7.63 8.01 4.41
C MET A 17 7.86 9.25 3.53
N PRO A 18 8.92 10.05 3.78
CA PRO A 18 9.22 11.24 2.99
C PRO A 18 9.69 10.91 1.57
N GLN A 19 10.25 9.71 1.38
CA GLN A 19 10.59 9.16 0.07
C GLN A 19 10.05 7.74 -0.02
N ARG A 20 9.08 7.52 -0.91
CA ARG A 20 8.47 6.22 -1.16
C ARG A 20 9.19 5.57 -2.33
N ASN A 21 9.86 4.45 -2.08
CA ASN A 21 10.52 3.68 -3.12
C ASN A 21 9.59 2.62 -3.72
N VAL A 22 9.98 2.05 -4.87
CA VAL A 22 9.19 1.03 -5.59
C VAL A 22 8.85 -0.17 -4.69
N VAL A 23 9.74 -0.53 -3.76
CA VAL A 23 9.52 -1.63 -2.82
C VAL A 23 8.39 -1.30 -1.83
N SER A 24 8.35 -0.08 -1.29
CA SER A 24 7.28 0.40 -0.41
C SER A 24 5.93 0.43 -1.13
N TRP A 25 5.89 0.88 -2.38
CA TRP A 25 4.67 0.86 -3.20
C TRP A 25 4.19 -0.58 -3.45
N ASN A 26 5.09 -1.49 -3.83
CA ASN A 26 4.76 -2.90 -4.05
C ASN A 26 4.25 -3.58 -2.77
N ALA A 27 4.84 -3.29 -1.61
CA ALA A 27 4.38 -3.81 -0.33
C ALA A 27 2.95 -3.37 -0.01
N MET A 28 2.59 -2.11 -0.29
CA MET A 28 1.24 -1.59 -0.12
C MET A 28 0.24 -2.25 -1.08
N ILE A 29 0.61 -2.38 -2.36
CA ILE A 29 -0.23 -3.00 -3.39
C ILE A 29 -0.54 -4.46 -3.02
N VAL A 30 0.48 -5.22 -2.62
CA VAL A 30 0.34 -6.62 -2.17
C VAL A 30 -0.51 -6.69 -0.90
N GLY A 31 -0.26 -5.81 0.08
CA GLY A 31 -1.05 -5.73 1.31
C GLY A 31 -2.53 -5.48 1.04
N TYR A 32 -2.84 -4.54 0.14
CA TYR A 32 -4.21 -4.27 -0.27
C TYR A 32 -4.84 -5.42 -1.06
N ALA A 33 -4.11 -6.01 -2.02
CA ALA A 33 -4.60 -7.14 -2.81
C ALA A 33 -4.94 -8.36 -1.94
N HIS A 34 -4.07 -8.69 -0.98
CA HIS A 34 -4.28 -9.80 -0.05
C HIS A 34 -5.47 -9.61 0.89
N ASN A 35 -5.86 -8.36 1.17
CA ASN A 35 -6.99 -8.04 2.03
C ASN A 35 -8.28 -7.76 1.24
N GLY A 36 -8.27 -7.98 -0.08
CA GLY A 36 -9.42 -7.72 -0.95
C GLY A 36 -9.66 -6.23 -1.26
N PHE A 37 -8.76 -5.34 -0.85
CA PHE A 37 -8.82 -3.90 -1.12
C PHE A 37 -8.29 -3.56 -2.52
N VAL A 38 -8.80 -4.22 -3.56
CA VAL A 38 -8.31 -4.11 -4.94
C VAL A 38 -8.34 -2.66 -5.46
N GLN A 39 -9.37 -1.88 -5.10
CA GLN A 39 -9.45 -0.47 -5.48
C GLN A 39 -8.27 0.35 -4.93
N LYS A 40 -7.92 0.19 -3.64
CA LYS A 40 -6.77 0.86 -3.03
C LYS A 40 -5.46 0.40 -3.66
N ALA A 41 -5.33 -0.89 -3.97
CA ALA A 41 -4.17 -1.43 -4.66
C ALA A 41 -3.97 -0.78 -6.04
N LEU A 42 -5.05 -0.63 -6.82
CA LEU A 42 -5.02 0.01 -8.14
C LEU A 42 -4.71 1.51 -8.06
N GLU A 43 -5.28 2.22 -7.09
CA GLU A 43 -4.99 3.65 -6.87
C GLU A 43 -3.51 3.86 -6.53
N THR A 44 -2.99 3.01 -5.64
CA THR A 44 -1.57 2.99 -5.24
C THR A 44 -0.67 2.70 -6.44
N PHE A 45 -1.03 1.74 -7.30
CA PHE A 45 -0.30 1.44 -8.53
C PHE A 45 -0.30 2.60 -9.54
N LYS A 46 -1.43 3.29 -9.69
CA LYS A 46 -1.53 4.49 -10.56
C LYS A 46 -0.63 5.61 -10.08
N GLN A 47 -0.57 5.85 -8.77
CA GLN A 47 0.31 6.87 -8.19
C GLN A 47 1.80 6.55 -8.41
N LEU A 48 2.20 5.27 -8.30
CA LEU A 48 3.57 4.83 -8.61
C LEU A 48 3.95 5.12 -10.08
N HIS A 49 3.05 4.88 -11.03
CA HIS A 49 3.29 5.11 -12.46
C HIS A 49 3.13 6.58 -12.90
N SER A 50 2.60 7.44 -12.02
CA SER A 50 2.36 8.86 -12.29
C SER A 50 3.45 9.78 -11.71
N GLN A 51 4.51 9.22 -11.11
CA GLN A 51 5.65 9.96 -10.59
C GLN A 51 6.69 10.32 -11.66
#